data_AF-A0A143X8X4-F1
#
_entry.id   AF-A0A143X8X4-F1
#
_cell.length_a   1.000
_cell.length_b   1.000
_cell.length_c   1.000
_cell.angle_alpha   90.00
_cell.angle_beta   90.00
_cell.angle_gamma   90.00
#
_symmetry.space_group_name_H-M   'P 1'
#
loop_
_entity.id
_entity.type
_entity.pdbx_description
1 polymer ?
#
loop_
_entity_poly.entity_id
_entity_poly.type
_entity_poly.pdbx_seq_one_letter_code
_entity_poly.pdbx_strand_id
1 'polypeptide(L)'
;MHTFTPRGVCSRAIHLELDGERVAHVDFVGGCDGNLKAISKLVEGMTVDEVAAALEGNTCGRRATSCADQLVRGLREARAKELADEAGVEAGAPHEAV
;
A
#
# COMPACT_ATOMS: atom_id res chain seq x y z
N MET A 1 -9.13 -4.11 2.97
CA MET A 1 -8.51 -2.95 3.65
C MET A 1 -7.41 -3.41 4.61
N HIS A 2 -6.16 -3.12 4.24
CA HIS A 2 -4.95 -3.40 5.01
C HIS A 2 -4.52 -2.13 5.77
N THR A 3 -4.05 -2.27 7.01
CA THR A 3 -3.52 -1.14 7.79
C THR A 3 -2.05 -1.33 8.06
N PHE A 4 -1.23 -0.45 7.51
CA PHE A 4 0.22 -0.45 7.64
C PHE A 4 0.67 0.60 8.68
N THR A 5 1.60 0.24 9.55
CA THR A 5 2.19 1.17 10.54
C THR A 5 3.58 1.61 10.06
N PRO A 6 3.71 2.83 9.49
CA PRO A 6 4.97 3.28 8.92
C PRO A 6 6.00 3.60 10.02
N ARG A 7 7.29 3.51 9.68
CA ARG A 7 8.39 3.76 10.63
C ARG A 7 9.33 4.87 10.16
N GLY A 8 9.82 5.66 11.11
CA GLY A 8 10.76 6.74 10.84
C GLY A 8 10.16 7.97 10.13
N VAL A 9 8.83 8.12 10.14
CA VAL A 9 8.10 9.19 9.45
C VAL A 9 7.10 9.88 10.36
N CYS A 10 6.40 10.91 9.86
CA CYS A 10 5.40 11.67 10.62
C CYS A 10 3.99 11.06 10.57
N SER A 11 3.66 10.27 9.54
CA SER A 11 2.41 9.49 9.52
C SER A 11 2.46 8.37 10.57
N ARG A 12 1.31 8.04 11.14
CA ARG A 12 1.16 7.04 12.22
C ARG A 12 0.51 5.74 11.74
N ALA A 13 -0.31 5.81 10.70
CA ALA A 13 -0.91 4.67 10.03
C ALA A 13 -1.20 5.03 8.57
N ILE A 14 -1.21 4.02 7.71
CA ILE A 14 -1.63 4.11 6.31
C ILE A 14 -2.67 3.02 6.07
N HIS A 15 -3.86 3.41 5.67
CA HIS A 15 -4.92 2.49 5.27
C HIS A 15 -4.86 2.30 3.76
N LEU A 16 -4.81 1.05 3.34
CA LEU A 16 -4.55 0.65 1.96
C LEU A 16 -5.63 -0.31 1.49
N GLU A 17 -6.17 -0.05 0.32
CA GLU A 17 -7.07 -0.94 -0.39
C GLU A 17 -6.52 -1.15 -1.79
N LEU A 18 -6.45 -2.41 -2.19
CA LEU A 18 -6.02 -2.83 -3.51
C LEU A 18 -7.21 -3.45 -4.26
N ASP A 19 -7.19 -3.30 -5.57
CA ASP A 19 -8.02 -4.02 -6.53
C ASP A 19 -7.09 -4.83 -7.43
N GLY A 20 -6.77 -6.04 -6.98
CA GLY A 20 -5.71 -6.88 -7.55
C GLY A 20 -4.34 -6.21 -7.48
N GLU A 21 -3.80 -5.83 -8.64
CA GLU A 21 -2.48 -5.18 -8.72
C GLU A 21 -2.53 -3.66 -8.54
N ARG A 22 -3.73 -3.06 -8.54
CA ARG A 22 -3.95 -1.62 -8.56
C ARG A 22 -4.33 -1.08 -7.19
N VAL A 23 -3.95 0.16 -6.92
CA VAL A 23 -4.33 0.90 -5.72
C VAL A 23 -5.76 1.39 -5.87
N ALA A 24 -6.67 0.89 -5.04
CA ALA A 24 -8.06 1.33 -5.02
C ALA A 24 -8.25 2.55 -4.12
N HIS A 25 -7.62 2.57 -2.93
CA HIS A 25 -7.74 3.67 -1.99
C HIS A 25 -6.54 3.73 -1.03
N VAL A 26 -6.15 4.95 -0.65
CA VAL A 26 -5.09 5.23 0.33
C VAL A 26 -5.53 6.34 1.28
N ASP A 27 -5.48 6.10 2.57
CA ASP A 27 -5.67 7.13 3.60
C ASP A 27 -4.51 7.15 4.60
N PHE A 28 -4.07 8.35 4.98
CA PHE A 28 -2.97 8.54 5.92
C PHE A 28 -3.47 9.13 7.23
N VAL A 29 -3.05 8.52 8.35
CA VAL A 29 -3.34 9.03 9.69
C VAL A 29 -2.16 9.87 10.19
N GLY A 30 -2.31 11.19 10.08
CA GLY A 30 -1.29 12.18 10.49
C GLY A 30 -0.15 12.34 9.47
N GLY A 31 0.68 13.35 9.71
CA GLY A 31 1.67 13.83 8.74
C GLY A 31 1.24 15.13 8.08
N CYS A 32 1.75 15.42 6.88
CA CYS A 32 1.37 16.62 6.13
C CYS A 32 0.00 16.42 5.48
N ASP A 33 -1.05 16.98 6.08
CA ASP A 33 -2.44 16.76 5.66
C ASP A 33 -2.68 16.97 4.16
N GLY A 34 -2.28 18.13 3.63
CA GLY A 34 -2.50 18.47 2.21
C GLY A 34 -1.73 17.58 1.24
N ASN A 35 -0.42 17.39 1.48
CA ASN A 35 0.41 16.60 0.57
C ASN A 35 0.06 15.11 0.60
N LEU A 36 -0.27 14.55 1.76
CA LEU A 36 -0.62 13.13 1.85
C LEU A 36 -1.97 12.85 1.19
N LYS A 37 -2.97 13.74 1.35
CA LYS A 37 -4.22 13.65 0.59
C LYS A 37 -4.01 13.80 -0.92
N ALA A 38 -3.07 14.64 -1.34
CA ALA A 38 -2.73 14.77 -2.76
C ALA A 38 -2.08 13.48 -3.29
N ILE A 39 -1.13 12.90 -2.56
CA ILE A 39 -0.51 11.62 -2.92
C ILE A 39 -1.56 10.52 -3.03
N SER A 40 -2.46 10.38 -2.06
CA SER A 40 -3.56 9.40 -2.10
C SER A 40 -4.34 9.45 -3.41
N LYS A 41 -4.67 10.65 -3.90
CA LYS A 41 -5.40 10.84 -5.16
C LYS A 41 -4.54 10.56 -6.39
N LEU A 42 -3.25 10.88 -6.33
CA LEU A 42 -2.34 10.71 -7.45
C LEU A 42 -2.02 9.24 -7.73
N VAL A 43 -1.99 8.40 -6.69
CA VAL A 43 -1.67 6.98 -6.81
C VAL A 43 -2.88 6.09 -7.06
N GLU A 44 -4.10 6.62 -6.91
CA GLU A 44 -5.34 5.89 -7.17
C GLU A 44 -5.39 5.38 -8.62
N GLY A 45 -5.71 4.09 -8.79
CA GLY A 45 -5.73 3.40 -10.08
C GLY A 45 -4.36 2.98 -10.61
N MET A 46 -3.24 3.44 -10.04
CA MET A 46 -1.90 2.98 -10.40
C MET A 46 -1.64 1.57 -9.87
N THR A 47 -0.79 0.81 -10.55
CA THR A 47 -0.26 -0.45 -10.03
C THR A 47 0.73 -0.21 -8.90
N VAL A 48 0.89 -1.20 -8.00
CA VAL A 48 1.89 -1.12 -6.92
C VAL A 48 3.30 -0.84 -7.47
N ASP A 49 3.64 -1.40 -8.62
CA ASP A 49 4.95 -1.24 -9.26
C ASP A 49 5.14 0.16 -9.88
N GLU A 50 4.09 0.76 -10.46
CA GLU A 50 4.13 2.15 -10.94
C GLU A 50 4.32 3.13 -9.77
N VAL A 51 3.63 2.91 -8.64
CA VAL A 51 3.80 3.73 -7.44
C VAL A 51 5.21 3.57 -6.87
N ALA A 52 5.75 2.35 -6.85
CA ALA A 52 7.12 2.08 -6.41
C ALA A 52 8.13 2.81 -7.29
N ALA A 53 8.01 2.72 -8.62
CA ALA A 53 8.90 3.40 -9.55
C ALA A 53 8.93 4.92 -9.33
N ALA A 54 7.81 5.52 -8.92
CA ALA A 54 7.71 6.95 -8.66
C ALA A 54 8.20 7.38 -7.26
N LEU A 55 7.95 6.58 -6.22
CA LEU A 55 8.04 7.04 -4.83
C LEU A 55 9.04 6.26 -3.96
N GLU A 56 9.53 5.11 -4.41
CA GLU A 56 10.44 4.28 -3.63
C GLU A 56 11.76 5.02 -3.34
N GLY A 57 12.22 4.94 -2.09
CA GLY A 57 13.43 5.60 -1.64
C GLY A 57 13.29 7.11 -1.44
N ASN A 58 12.11 7.71 -1.68
CA ASN A 58 11.91 9.13 -1.44
C ASN A 58 12.19 9.49 0.04
N THR A 59 13.05 10.47 0.29
CA THR A 59 13.49 10.86 1.64
C THR A 59 12.79 12.13 2.12
N CYS A 60 12.77 12.36 3.44
CA CYS A 60 12.16 13.55 4.04
C CYS A 60 13.15 14.24 4.99
N GLY A 61 13.73 15.35 4.53
CA GLY A 61 14.73 16.11 5.30
C GLY A 61 15.95 15.25 5.62
N ARG A 62 16.25 15.07 6.92
CA ARG A 62 17.39 14.24 7.38
C ARG A 62 17.07 12.76 7.54
N ARG A 63 15.83 12.34 7.26
CA ARG A 63 15.37 10.95 7.45
C ARG A 63 15.74 10.12 6.23
N ALA A 64 16.16 8.88 6.45
CA ALA A 64 16.46 7.92 5.37
C ALA A 64 15.21 7.36 4.65
N THR A 65 14.02 7.91 4.91
CA THR A 65 12.73 7.49 4.35
C THR A 65 11.74 8.66 4.42
N SER A 66 10.55 8.49 3.85
CA SER A 66 9.44 9.45 3.87
C SER A 66 8.10 8.72 3.90
N CYS A 67 7.00 9.45 4.15
CA CYS A 67 5.66 8.86 4.06
C CYS A 67 5.38 8.26 2.67
N ALA A 68 5.94 8.83 1.60
CA ALA A 68 5.79 8.31 0.25
C ALA A 68 6.57 6.99 0.06
N ASP A 69 7.80 6.90 0.58
CA ASP A 69 8.56 5.65 0.57
C ASP A 69 7.90 4.57 1.45
N GLN A 70 7.36 4.95 2.61
CA GLN A 70 6.63 4.03 3.48
C GLN A 70 5.30 3.56 2.87
N LEU A 71 4.65 4.38 2.04
CA LEU A 71 3.48 3.96 1.26
C LEU A 71 3.83 2.79 0.34
N VAL A 72 4.94 2.87 -0.39
CA VAL A 72 5.39 1.78 -1.28
C VAL A 72 5.56 0.47 -0.51
N ARG A 73 6.17 0.53 0.67
CA ARG A 73 6.36 -0.64 1.53
C ARG A 73 5.02 -1.22 1.99
N GLY A 74 4.10 -0.36 2.41
CA GLY A 74 2.75 -0.79 2.81
C GLY A 74 1.96 -1.41 1.66
N LEU A 75 2.06 -0.87 0.44
CA LEU A 75 1.40 -1.42 -0.75
C LEU A 75 1.93 -2.81 -1.10
N ARG A 76 3.24 -3.02 -1.03
CA ARG A 76 3.85 -4.34 -1.24
C ARG A 76 3.43 -5.34 -0.16
N GLU A 77 3.34 -4.90 1.10
CA GLU A 77 2.86 -5.75 2.21
C GLU A 77 1.38 -6.13 2.02
N ALA A 78 0.54 -5.17 1.65
CA ALA A 78 -0.88 -5.41 1.36
C ALA A 78 -1.05 -6.42 0.22
N ARG A 79 -0.32 -6.24 -0.89
CA ARG A 79 -0.36 -7.14 -2.05
C ARG A 79 0.12 -8.56 -1.71
N ALA A 80 1.23 -8.67 -0.97
CA ALA A 80 1.73 -9.97 -0.53
C ALA A 80 0.73 -10.70 0.36
N LYS A 81 -0.03 -9.96 1.18
CA LYS A 81 -1.07 -10.54 2.04
C LYS A 81 -2.27 -11.01 1.23
N GLU A 82 -2.77 -10.23 0.28
CA GLU A 82 -3.89 -10.65 -0.59
C GLU A 82 -3.54 -11.91 -1.38
N LEU A 83 -2.34 -11.98 -1.97
CA LEU A 83 -1.87 -13.19 -2.66
C LEU A 83 -1.78 -14.41 -1.74
N ALA A 84 -1.39 -14.23 -0.48
CA ALA A 84 -1.34 -15.32 0.49
C ALA A 84 -2.74 -15.78 0.93
N ASP A 85 -3.68 -14.84 1.06
CA ASP A 85 -5.08 -15.13 1.37
C ASP A 85 -5.76 -15.86 0.19
N GLU A 86 -5.51 -15.44 -1.05
CA GLU A 86 -6.01 -16.10 -2.28
C GLU A 86 -5.46 -17.52 -2.44
N ALA A 87 -4.14 -17.71 -2.25
CA ALA A 87 -3.52 -19.04 -2.31
C ALA A 87 -4.05 -19.99 -1.22
N GLY A 88 -4.51 -19.45 -0.09
CA GLY A 88 -5.18 -20.21 0.97
C GLY A 88 -6.61 -20.63 0.62
N VAL A 89 -7.31 -19.85 -0.21
CA VAL A 89 -8.67 -20.17 -0.70
C VAL A 89 -8.63 -21.28 -1.76
N GLU A 90 -7.64 -21.26 -2.66
CA GLU A 90 -7.50 -22.28 -3.72
C GLU A 90 -7.16 -23.68 -3.20
N ALA A 91 -6.52 -23.79 -2.02
CA ALA A 91 -6.23 -25.06 -1.36
C ALA A 91 -7.46 -25.73 -0.71
N GLY A 92 -8.63 -25.08 -0.73
CA GLY A 92 -9.85 -25.51 -0.05
C GLY A 92 -11.04 -25.85 -0.95
N ALA A 93 -10.91 -25.87 -2.28
CA ALA A 93 -12.03 -26.20 -3.16
C ALA A 93 -12.21 -27.72 -3.33
N PRO A 94 -13.27 -28.36 -2.80
CA PRO A 94 -13.66 -29.68 -3.28
C PRO A 94 -14.12 -29.54 -4.73
N HIS A 95 -13.45 -30.30 -5.59
CA HIS A 95 -13.87 -30.56 -6.96
C HIS A 95 -15.21 -31.32 -6.93
N GLU A 96 -16.34 -30.62 -7.04
CA GLU A 96 -17.58 -31.29 -7.45
C GLU A 96 -17.54 -31.47 -8.98
N ALA A 97 -17.16 -32.69 -9.35
CA ALA A 97 -17.22 -33.23 -10.69
C ALA A 97 -18.70 -33.39 -11.10
N VAL A 98 -18.97 -33.00 -12.35
CA VAL A 98 -19.88 -33.63 -13.33
C VAL A 98 -21.17 -34.26 -12.81
#